data_AF-A0A0Q0ZB57-F1
#
_entry.id   AF-A0A0Q0ZB57-F1
#
_cell.length_a   1.000
_cell.length_b   1.000
_cell.length_c   1.000
_cell.angle_alpha   90.00
_cell.angle_beta   90.00
_cell.angle_gamma   90.00
#
_symmetry.space_group_name_H-M   'P 1'
#
loop_
_entity.id
_entity.type
_entity.pdbx_description
1 polymer ?
#
loop_
_entity_poly.entity_id
_entity_poly.type
_entity_poly.pdbx_seq_one_letter_code
_entity_poly.pdbx_strand_id
1 'polypeptide(L)'
;MTSSEQGEKPADPSRWSVCQRPVRVLTSEGVQHVRCGTRRKAQCEGCAQIAYRDYKRLLLEGCKELAEIGDCVFFLMTLTAPSFGKVHFVPKKPGQARRCACGAYHDAVKDTGLRGVPVDMDSYRYEEVVEWNYHLGKLWNATNVRLSKLLPGMDYVKVAEWQMRGSLHLHVILRISRKEWLAQVASAQAHGRSFEEVIADVVTGIVVGNKWRWGDKAIDVRQIKPGEDQTKTAHYLAKALQYVTKDVMHDREHPVRPEARDHVERLDCAARDMVCNHCEGGAMACGSLCHRRWGARSSTMSKSRGGKKRWGWCKLRRMDLQAGRRWYAQLMERAEMAERHLKEAFIGEDSCSASEQSRSEVMLL
;
A
#
# COMPACT_ATOMS: atom_id res chain seq x y z
N MET A 1 -1.31 17.76 30.49
CA MET A 1 -2.69 18.09 30.06
C MET A 1 -3.02 17.22 28.88
N THR A 2 -3.95 16.30 29.10
CA THR A 2 -4.24 15.09 28.33
C THR A 2 -5.06 15.41 27.09
N SER A 3 -4.51 15.16 25.90
CA SER A 3 -5.30 15.13 24.67
C SER A 3 -6.16 13.88 24.67
N SER A 4 -7.46 14.10 24.56
CA SER A 4 -8.52 13.12 24.41
C SER A 4 -8.22 12.15 23.27
N GLU A 5 -7.88 10.92 23.64
CA GLU A 5 -8.14 9.74 22.82
C GLU A 5 -9.65 9.63 22.65
N GLN A 6 -10.18 10.22 21.58
CA GLN A 6 -11.49 9.82 21.09
C GLN A 6 -11.33 8.38 20.59
N GLY A 7 -11.69 7.43 21.44
CA GLY A 7 -11.89 6.05 21.05
C GLY A 7 -12.92 6.00 19.94
N GLU A 8 -12.48 5.77 18.70
CA GLU A 8 -13.36 5.28 17.65
C GLU A 8 -14.03 4.03 18.21
N LYS A 9 -15.37 4.07 18.38
CA LYS A 9 -16.16 2.86 18.64
C LYS A 9 -15.72 1.80 17.63
N PRO A 10 -15.39 0.56 18.06
CA PRO A 10 -15.01 -0.48 17.12
C PRO A 10 -16.14 -0.64 16.11
N ALA A 11 -15.83 -0.35 14.84
CA ALA A 11 -16.80 -0.49 13.77
C ALA A 11 -17.31 -1.93 13.75
N ASP A 12 -18.63 -2.10 13.59
CA ASP A 12 -19.25 -3.40 13.43
C ASP A 12 -18.50 -4.21 12.34
N PRO A 13 -17.90 -5.37 12.68
CA PRO A 13 -17.17 -6.20 11.74
C PRO A 13 -18.02 -6.60 10.51
N SER A 14 -19.35 -6.63 10.64
CA SER A 14 -20.30 -6.91 9.56
C SER A 14 -20.23 -5.86 8.44
N ARG A 15 -19.91 -4.60 8.77
CA ARG A 15 -19.87 -3.48 7.82
C ARG A 15 -18.78 -3.64 6.76
N TRP A 16 -17.74 -4.43 7.04
CA TRP A 16 -16.63 -4.65 6.11
C TRP A 16 -16.84 -5.83 5.17
N SER A 17 -17.85 -6.67 5.43
CA SER A 17 -18.19 -7.81 4.57
C SER A 17 -18.87 -7.36 3.28
N VAL A 18 -19.51 -6.18 3.25
CA VAL A 18 -20.29 -5.70 2.10
C VAL A 18 -19.47 -4.79 1.17
N CYS A 19 -19.67 -4.93 -0.15
CA CYS A 19 -19.15 -3.98 -1.13
C CYS A 19 -20.21 -2.90 -1.38
N GLN A 20 -19.87 -1.63 -1.12
CA GLN A 20 -20.80 -0.50 -1.28
C GLN A 20 -21.07 -0.11 -2.75
N ARG A 21 -20.19 -0.53 -3.68
CA ARG A 21 -20.31 -0.22 -5.11
C ARG A 21 -19.94 -1.43 -5.95
N PRO A 22 -20.74 -2.52 -5.98
CA PRO A 22 -20.42 -3.68 -6.80
C PRO A 22 -20.44 -3.33 -8.29
N VAL A 23 -19.56 -3.95 -9.06
CA VAL A 23 -19.49 -3.81 -10.52
C VAL A 23 -20.26 -4.96 -11.15
N ARG A 24 -21.06 -4.66 -12.17
CA ARG A 24 -21.78 -5.68 -12.94
C ARG A 24 -20.86 -6.23 -14.02
N VAL A 25 -20.72 -7.55 -14.07
CA VAL A 25 -19.93 -8.26 -15.07
C VAL A 25 -20.86 -9.21 -15.80
N LEU A 26 -20.84 -9.13 -17.13
CA LEU A 26 -21.55 -10.09 -17.96
C LEU A 26 -20.67 -11.34 -18.10
N THR A 27 -21.19 -12.47 -17.66
CA THR A 27 -20.56 -13.79 -17.81
C THR A 27 -21.42 -14.67 -18.71
N SER A 28 -20.91 -15.85 -19.08
CA SER A 28 -21.69 -16.87 -19.80
C SER A 28 -22.93 -17.35 -19.03
N GLU A 29 -22.97 -17.10 -17.72
CA GLU A 29 -24.05 -17.49 -16.80
C GLU A 29 -25.01 -16.32 -16.49
N GLY A 30 -24.84 -15.18 -17.16
CA GLY A 30 -25.66 -13.97 -16.97
C GLY A 30 -24.92 -12.83 -16.27
N VAL A 31 -25.66 -11.94 -15.62
CA VAL A 31 -25.07 -10.76 -14.95
C VAL A 31 -24.67 -11.12 -13.53
N GLN A 32 -23.38 -11.05 -13.24
CA GLN A 32 -22.83 -11.25 -11.90
C GLN A 32 -22.38 -9.92 -11.27
N HIS A 33 -22.58 -9.78 -9.95
CA HIS A 33 -22.08 -8.65 -9.19
C HIS A 33 -20.74 -9.00 -8.54
N VAL A 34 -19.67 -8.34 -8.99
CA VAL A 34 -18.34 -8.48 -8.38
C VAL A 34 -18.03 -7.27 -7.51
N ARG A 35 -17.25 -7.48 -6.45
CA ARG A 35 -16.78 -6.36 -5.60
C ARG A 35 -15.97 -5.39 -6.46
N CYS A 36 -16.10 -4.07 -6.27
CA CYS A 36 -15.34 -3.08 -7.05
C CYS A 36 -13.82 -3.18 -6.89
N GLY A 37 -13.34 -3.75 -5.78
CA GLY A 37 -11.91 -3.90 -5.53
C GLY A 37 -11.15 -2.59 -5.33
N THR A 38 -11.86 -1.46 -5.17
CA THR A 38 -11.24 -0.17 -4.87
C THR A 38 -10.51 -0.22 -3.54
N ARG A 39 -9.44 0.56 -3.45
CA ARG A 39 -8.59 0.73 -2.27
C ARG A 39 -8.80 2.12 -1.65
N ARG A 40 -9.97 2.70 -1.88
CA ARG A 40 -10.34 4.04 -1.44
C ARG A 40 -11.49 3.89 -0.47
N LYS A 41 -11.26 4.17 0.82
CA LYS A 41 -12.22 3.96 1.92
C LYS A 41 -13.52 4.77 1.71
N ALA A 42 -13.44 6.01 1.24
CA ALA A 42 -14.57 6.86 0.88
C ALA A 42 -15.35 6.35 -0.34
N GLN A 43 -14.69 5.67 -1.29
CA GLN A 43 -15.40 5.02 -2.40
C GLN A 43 -16.06 3.70 -2.00
N CYS A 44 -15.32 2.84 -1.30
CA CYS A 44 -15.85 1.63 -0.70
C CYS A 44 -14.98 1.16 0.48
N GLU A 45 -15.49 1.33 1.69
CA GLU A 45 -14.85 0.94 2.94
C GLU A 45 -14.61 -0.57 2.99
N GLY A 46 -15.61 -1.40 2.66
CA GLY A 46 -15.46 -2.86 2.71
C GLY A 46 -14.36 -3.39 1.79
N CYS A 47 -14.25 -2.87 0.56
CA CYS A 47 -13.17 -3.29 -0.35
C CYS A 47 -11.80 -2.78 0.09
N ALA A 48 -11.71 -1.53 0.57
CA ALA A 48 -10.48 -0.94 1.07
C ALA A 48 -9.97 -1.71 2.30
N GLN A 49 -10.85 -2.06 3.24
CA GLN A 49 -10.51 -2.84 4.43
C GLN A 49 -10.03 -4.26 4.10
N ILE A 50 -10.64 -4.93 3.11
CA ILE A 50 -10.16 -6.23 2.63
C ILE A 50 -8.74 -6.08 2.06
N ALA A 51 -8.51 -5.08 1.21
CA ALA A 51 -7.19 -4.84 0.64
C ALA A 51 -6.14 -4.53 1.72
N TYR A 52 -6.49 -3.71 2.71
CA TYR A 52 -5.67 -3.43 3.89
C TYR A 52 -5.28 -4.69 4.64
N ARG A 53 -6.27 -5.53 4.97
CA ARG A 53 -6.05 -6.80 5.68
C ARG A 53 -5.17 -7.76 4.86
N ASP A 54 -5.35 -7.81 3.55
CA ASP A 54 -4.52 -8.61 2.66
C ASP A 54 -3.05 -8.16 2.73
N TYR A 55 -2.80 -6.86 2.54
CA TYR A 55 -1.43 -6.32 2.60
C TYR A 55 -0.83 -6.47 3.98
N LYS A 56 -1.63 -6.30 5.03
CA LYS A 56 -1.19 -6.52 6.40
C LYS A 56 -0.79 -7.96 6.67
N ARG A 57 -1.60 -8.92 6.23
CA ARG A 57 -1.26 -10.33 6.38
C ARG A 57 0.02 -10.66 5.63
N LEU A 58 0.14 -10.22 4.38
CA LEU A 58 1.34 -10.45 3.57
C LEU A 58 2.61 -9.84 4.19
N LEU A 59 2.50 -8.65 4.81
CA LEU A 59 3.63 -8.04 5.49
C LEU A 59 4.05 -8.84 6.72
N LEU A 60 3.10 -9.12 7.62
CA LEU A 60 3.35 -9.81 8.88
C LEU A 60 3.89 -11.23 8.66
N GLU A 61 3.39 -11.95 7.66
CA GLU A 61 3.85 -13.29 7.30
C GLU A 61 5.35 -13.34 6.98
N GLY A 62 5.91 -12.24 6.45
CA GLY A 62 7.34 -12.16 6.14
C GLY A 62 8.21 -11.62 7.26
N CYS A 63 7.64 -11.26 8.41
CA CYS A 63 8.40 -10.63 9.48
C CYS A 63 8.22 -11.26 10.85
N LYS A 64 7.01 -11.71 11.23
CA LYS A 64 6.64 -11.95 12.62
C LYS A 64 7.58 -12.95 13.32
N GLU A 65 7.67 -14.17 12.80
CA GLU A 65 8.48 -15.23 13.41
C GLU A 65 9.98 -14.91 13.37
N LEU A 66 10.47 -14.32 12.26
CA LEU A 66 11.89 -13.99 12.10
C LEU A 66 12.34 -12.81 12.97
N ALA A 67 11.43 -11.91 13.28
CA ALA A 67 11.64 -10.84 14.24
C ALA A 67 11.73 -11.35 15.68
N GLU A 68 10.92 -12.36 16.02
CA GLU A 68 10.90 -12.98 17.35
C GLU A 68 12.19 -13.77 17.62
N ILE A 69 12.71 -14.47 16.60
CA ILE A 69 13.95 -15.27 16.71
C ILE A 69 15.21 -14.39 16.68
N GLY A 70 15.17 -13.22 16.03
CA GLY A 70 16.31 -12.28 15.98
C GLY A 70 17.37 -12.62 14.92
N ASP A 71 17.06 -13.56 14.02
CA ASP A 71 17.95 -14.00 12.92
C ASP A 71 18.04 -12.99 11.78
N CYS A 72 17.15 -12.00 11.75
CA CYS A 72 17.10 -10.97 10.72
C CYS A 72 17.09 -9.56 11.31
N VAL A 73 17.62 -8.63 10.53
CA VAL A 73 17.53 -7.19 10.75
C VAL A 73 16.70 -6.57 9.66
N PHE A 74 15.88 -5.59 10.02
CA PHE A 74 14.99 -4.91 9.09
C PHE A 74 15.44 -3.47 8.86
N PHE A 75 15.32 -3.00 7.62
CA PHE A 75 15.55 -1.61 7.24
C PHE A 75 14.31 -1.06 6.55
N LEU A 76 13.96 0.18 6.86
CA LEU A 76 13.01 0.97 6.09
C LEU A 76 13.80 1.88 5.16
N MET A 77 13.51 1.79 3.86
CA MET A 77 14.08 2.64 2.83
C MET A 77 12.95 3.36 2.10
N THR A 78 12.98 4.69 2.12
CA THR A 78 12.04 5.53 1.35
C THR A 78 12.76 6.08 0.13
N LEU A 79 12.24 5.79 -1.06
CA LEU A 79 12.80 6.21 -2.34
C LEU A 79 11.81 7.14 -3.04
N THR A 80 12.13 8.43 -3.16
CA THR A 80 11.21 9.42 -3.74
C THR A 80 11.67 9.95 -5.09
N ALA A 81 10.70 10.43 -5.86
CA ALA A 81 10.95 11.09 -7.14
C ALA A 81 11.78 12.38 -6.96
N PRO A 82 12.51 12.83 -8.00
CA PRO A 82 13.08 14.18 -8.04
C PRO A 82 11.97 15.25 -7.98
N SER A 83 12.38 16.52 -7.90
CA SER A 83 11.44 17.64 -7.96
C SER A 83 11.10 18.00 -9.41
N PHE A 84 9.81 18.16 -9.69
CA PHE A 84 9.28 18.58 -11.00
C PHE A 84 8.83 20.05 -11.02
N GLY A 85 9.08 20.77 -9.93
CA GLY A 85 8.62 22.14 -9.69
C GLY A 85 8.36 22.39 -8.20
N LYS A 86 8.14 23.65 -7.86
CA LYS A 86 7.82 24.06 -6.48
C LYS A 86 6.37 23.70 -6.17
N VAL A 87 6.13 23.13 -4.99
CA VAL A 87 4.79 22.77 -4.51
C VAL A 87 4.50 23.43 -3.17
N HIS A 88 3.23 23.67 -2.89
CA HIS A 88 2.77 24.19 -1.62
C HIS A 88 3.08 23.20 -0.50
N PHE A 89 3.71 23.70 0.55
CA PHE A 89 3.83 22.96 1.81
C PHE A 89 2.74 23.38 2.77
N VAL A 90 1.91 22.41 3.14
CA VAL A 90 0.90 22.59 4.17
C VAL A 90 1.19 21.61 5.30
N PRO A 91 1.44 22.09 6.53
CA PRO A 91 1.78 21.22 7.64
C PRO A 91 0.69 20.18 7.90
N LYS A 92 1.06 19.00 8.38
CA LYS A 92 0.10 17.92 8.70
C LYS A 92 -0.56 18.12 10.07
N LYS A 93 0.09 18.88 10.96
CA LYS A 93 -0.35 19.16 12.32
C LYS A 93 -0.17 20.65 12.62
N PRO A 94 -1.04 21.26 13.45
CA PRO A 94 -0.81 22.59 14.00
C PRO A 94 0.57 22.69 14.66
N GLY A 95 1.21 23.86 14.58
CA GLY A 95 2.52 24.12 15.20
C GLY A 95 3.75 23.73 14.37
N GLN A 96 3.60 23.12 13.19
CA GLN A 96 4.70 22.83 12.25
C GLN A 96 4.82 23.89 11.16
N ALA A 97 4.76 25.17 11.52
CA ALA A 97 4.77 26.27 10.56
C ALA A 97 6.17 26.39 9.91
N ARG A 98 6.23 26.26 8.59
CA ARG A 98 7.40 26.64 7.80
C ARG A 98 6.94 27.51 6.64
N ARG A 99 7.79 28.45 6.22
CA ARG A 99 7.47 29.33 5.09
C ARG A 99 7.36 28.49 3.81
N CYS A 100 6.24 28.62 3.11
CA CYS A 100 5.99 27.94 1.86
C CYS A 100 6.79 28.57 0.71
N ALA A 101 7.00 27.82 -0.37
CA ALA A 101 7.64 28.31 -1.57
C ALA A 101 6.84 29.42 -2.28
N CYS A 102 5.54 29.54 -2.02
CA CYS A 102 4.71 30.68 -2.46
C CYS A 102 4.89 31.94 -1.59
N GLY A 103 5.71 31.88 -0.54
CA GLY A 103 5.95 33.00 0.39
C GLY A 103 5.03 33.03 1.61
N ALA A 104 3.90 32.32 1.60
CA ALA A 104 2.93 32.27 2.70
C ALA A 104 3.26 31.23 3.78
N TYR A 105 2.63 31.37 4.95
CA TYR A 105 2.56 30.32 5.98
C TYR A 105 1.17 29.69 5.91
N HIS A 106 1.11 28.40 5.58
CA HIS A 106 -0.16 27.71 5.43
C HIS A 106 -0.68 27.11 6.73
N ASP A 107 -2.01 27.18 6.91
CA ASP A 107 -2.69 26.54 8.03
C ASP A 107 -2.90 25.04 7.77
N ALA A 108 -2.73 24.21 8.80
CA ALA A 108 -2.79 22.75 8.67
C ALA A 108 -4.18 22.22 8.27
N VAL A 109 -5.24 22.95 8.60
CA VAL A 109 -6.64 22.56 8.40
C VAL A 109 -7.23 23.29 7.20
N LYS A 110 -7.19 24.63 7.19
CA LYS A 110 -7.81 25.46 6.15
C LYS A 110 -7.17 25.27 4.78
N ASP A 111 -5.84 25.12 4.72
CA ASP A 111 -5.10 25.00 3.47
C ASP A 111 -4.79 23.55 3.08
N THR A 112 -5.38 22.57 3.77
CA THR A 112 -5.05 21.15 3.58
C THR A 112 -5.17 20.69 2.12
N GLY A 113 -6.07 21.31 1.34
CA GLY A 113 -6.27 21.05 -0.09
C GLY A 113 -5.14 21.56 -1.01
N LEU A 114 -4.30 22.51 -0.55
CA LEU A 114 -3.12 22.96 -1.30
C LEU A 114 -1.92 22.03 -1.12
N ARG A 115 -1.97 21.05 -0.20
CA ARG A 115 -0.78 20.24 0.10
C ARG A 115 -0.28 19.54 -1.17
N GLY A 116 0.94 19.83 -1.58
CA GLY A 116 1.58 19.20 -2.75
C GLY A 116 1.09 19.72 -4.10
N VAL A 117 0.11 20.63 -4.11
CA VAL A 117 -0.30 21.36 -5.32
C VAL A 117 0.84 22.28 -5.78
N PRO A 118 1.13 22.39 -7.07
CA PRO A 118 2.15 23.30 -7.58
C PRO A 118 1.90 24.75 -7.15
N VAL A 119 2.98 25.47 -6.82
CA VAL A 119 2.91 26.91 -6.53
C VAL A 119 2.59 27.69 -7.81
N ASP A 120 3.11 27.21 -8.93
CA ASP A 120 2.81 27.70 -10.26
C ASP A 120 2.49 26.48 -11.13
N MET A 121 1.29 26.47 -11.70
CA MET A 121 0.79 25.37 -12.50
C MET A 121 1.48 25.30 -13.86
N ASP A 122 1.86 26.43 -14.43
CA ASP A 122 2.36 26.47 -15.80
C ASP A 122 3.84 26.08 -15.88
N SER A 123 4.61 26.27 -14.79
CA SER A 123 6.00 25.80 -14.70
C SER A 123 6.17 24.39 -14.12
N TYR A 124 5.11 23.75 -13.62
CA TYR A 124 5.20 22.39 -13.09
C TYR A 124 5.31 21.37 -14.22
N ARG A 125 6.33 20.52 -14.19
CA ARG A 125 6.65 19.61 -15.30
C ARG A 125 5.83 18.32 -15.23
N TYR A 126 4.55 18.42 -15.60
CA TYR A 126 3.58 17.32 -15.55
C TYR A 126 3.97 16.10 -16.40
N GLU A 127 4.45 16.32 -17.61
CA GLU A 127 4.91 15.25 -18.51
C GLU A 127 6.02 14.43 -17.84
N GLU A 128 7.01 15.10 -17.25
CA GLU A 128 8.10 14.43 -16.53
C GLU A 128 7.63 13.63 -15.31
N VAL A 129 6.58 14.10 -14.60
CA VAL A 129 5.97 13.34 -13.49
C VAL A 129 5.40 12.02 -14.00
N VAL A 130 4.64 12.08 -15.10
CA VAL A 130 3.99 10.92 -15.72
C VAL A 130 5.04 9.95 -16.28
N GLU A 131 6.06 10.46 -16.97
CA GLU A 131 7.17 9.65 -17.45
C GLU A 131 7.93 9.00 -16.29
N TRP A 132 8.23 9.74 -15.22
CA TRP A 132 8.89 9.19 -14.03
C TRP A 132 8.07 8.04 -13.42
N ASN A 133 6.75 8.23 -13.29
CA ASN A 133 5.83 7.21 -12.75
C ASN A 133 5.83 5.94 -13.62
N TYR A 134 5.94 6.11 -14.94
CA TYR A 134 6.08 5.03 -15.91
C TYR A 134 7.39 4.26 -15.74
N HIS A 135 8.49 4.97 -15.47
CA HIS A 135 9.82 4.40 -15.30
C HIS A 135 10.09 3.82 -13.90
N LEU A 136 9.21 4.05 -12.92
CA LEU A 136 9.36 3.56 -11.54
C LEU A 136 9.65 2.06 -11.44
N GLY A 137 9.00 1.24 -12.26
CA GLY A 137 9.24 -0.21 -12.29
C GLY A 137 10.67 -0.57 -12.71
N LYS A 138 11.20 0.14 -13.72
CA LYS A 138 12.57 -0.06 -14.21
C LYS A 138 13.60 0.46 -13.19
N LEU A 139 13.35 1.62 -12.58
CA LEU A 139 14.17 2.16 -11.48
C LEU A 139 14.26 1.18 -10.32
N TRP A 140 13.12 0.62 -9.89
CA TRP A 140 13.11 -0.41 -8.86
C TRP A 140 13.88 -1.66 -9.28
N ASN A 141 13.72 -2.14 -10.50
CA ASN A 141 14.44 -3.33 -10.94
C ASN A 141 15.96 -3.12 -10.92
N ALA A 142 16.44 -1.98 -11.41
CA ALA A 142 17.85 -1.62 -11.33
C ALA A 142 18.33 -1.53 -9.86
N THR A 143 17.51 -0.95 -8.99
CA THR A 143 17.76 -0.88 -7.54
C THR A 143 17.88 -2.25 -6.92
N ASN A 144 16.91 -3.12 -7.17
CA ASN A 144 16.88 -4.46 -6.65
C ASN A 144 18.07 -5.30 -7.14
N VAL A 145 18.48 -5.14 -8.40
CA VAL A 145 19.66 -5.83 -8.96
C VAL A 145 20.93 -5.39 -8.23
N ARG A 146 21.14 -4.08 -8.06
CA ARG A 146 22.33 -3.55 -7.38
C ARG A 146 22.37 -3.94 -5.90
N LEU A 147 21.25 -3.81 -5.20
CA LEU A 147 21.13 -4.24 -3.81
C LEU A 147 21.29 -5.76 -3.65
N SER A 148 20.80 -6.59 -4.59
CA SER A 148 20.99 -8.05 -4.53
C SER A 148 22.45 -8.48 -4.75
N LYS A 149 23.28 -7.64 -5.38
CA LYS A 149 24.73 -7.89 -5.47
C LYS A 149 25.44 -7.59 -4.14
N LEU A 150 25.01 -6.53 -3.45
CA LEU A 150 25.51 -6.20 -2.11
C LEU A 150 24.99 -7.20 -1.06
N LEU A 151 23.72 -7.60 -1.19
CA LEU A 151 22.99 -8.44 -0.24
C LEU A 151 22.29 -9.61 -0.95
N PRO A 152 23.03 -10.66 -1.35
CA PRO A 152 22.46 -11.83 -2.02
C PRO A 152 21.31 -12.50 -1.25
N GLY A 153 21.32 -12.38 0.09
CA GLY A 153 20.30 -12.94 0.97
C GLY A 153 19.04 -12.08 1.15
N MET A 154 19.04 -10.80 0.73
CA MET A 154 17.98 -9.86 1.14
C MET A 154 16.60 -10.21 0.59
N ASP A 155 15.60 -10.18 1.44
CA ASP A 155 14.19 -10.17 1.03
C ASP A 155 13.60 -8.78 1.18
N TYR A 156 12.55 -8.50 0.41
CA TYR A 156 11.92 -7.20 0.48
C TYR A 156 10.42 -7.27 0.29
N VAL A 157 9.78 -6.22 0.78
CA VAL A 157 8.45 -5.79 0.38
C VAL A 157 8.53 -4.31 0.06
N LYS A 158 7.84 -3.90 -0.99
CA LYS A 158 7.75 -2.51 -1.39
C LYS A 158 6.32 -2.07 -1.61
N VAL A 159 6.06 -0.81 -1.33
CA VAL A 159 4.80 -0.14 -1.56
C VAL A 159 5.04 1.13 -2.35
N ALA A 160 4.27 1.32 -3.41
CA ALA A 160 4.20 2.56 -4.16
C ALA A 160 3.08 3.44 -3.59
N GLU A 161 3.46 4.59 -3.06
CA GLU A 161 2.58 5.60 -2.45
C GLU A 161 2.47 6.81 -3.36
N TRP A 162 1.25 7.34 -3.51
CA TRP A 162 1.03 8.58 -4.24
C TRP A 162 1.35 9.76 -3.35
N GLN A 163 2.29 10.59 -3.79
CA GLN A 163 2.45 11.89 -3.18
C GLN A 163 1.40 12.84 -3.74
N MET A 164 0.99 13.82 -2.93
CA MET A 164 0.01 14.83 -3.34
C MET A 164 0.43 15.66 -4.56
N ARG A 165 1.72 15.63 -4.93
CA ARG A 165 2.29 16.29 -6.11
C ARG A 165 2.22 15.45 -7.39
N GLY A 166 1.51 14.32 -7.36
CA GLY A 166 1.32 13.43 -8.51
C GLY A 166 2.44 12.41 -8.76
N SER A 167 3.62 12.53 -8.15
CA SER A 167 4.67 11.51 -8.27
C SER A 167 4.52 10.39 -7.24
N LEU A 168 4.81 9.15 -7.61
CA LEU A 168 4.91 8.08 -6.62
C LEU A 168 6.21 8.20 -5.80
N HIS A 169 6.24 7.56 -4.64
CA HIS A 169 7.48 7.14 -3.98
C HIS A 169 7.37 5.67 -3.56
N LEU A 170 8.52 5.03 -3.27
CA LEU A 170 8.54 3.69 -2.71
C LEU A 170 8.87 3.72 -1.23
N HIS A 171 8.08 3.01 -0.45
CA HIS A 171 8.49 2.52 0.87
C HIS A 171 8.90 1.06 0.74
N VAL A 172 10.12 0.75 1.14
CA VAL A 172 10.71 -0.58 1.02
C VAL A 172 11.12 -1.04 2.40
N ILE A 173 10.67 -2.22 2.81
CA ILE A 173 11.23 -2.89 3.98
C ILE A 173 12.16 -3.98 3.46
N LEU A 174 13.42 -3.89 3.84
CA LEU A 174 14.43 -4.91 3.57
C LEU A 174 14.53 -5.82 4.79
N ARG A 175 14.64 -7.12 4.56
CA ARG A 175 14.94 -8.16 5.57
C ARG A 175 16.28 -8.77 5.21
N ILE A 176 17.25 -8.63 6.10
CA ILE A 176 18.64 -9.05 5.90
C ILE A 176 19.00 -10.01 7.02
N SER A 177 19.67 -11.13 6.71
CA SER A 177 20.13 -12.05 7.76
C SER A 177 21.13 -11.36 8.69
N ARG A 178 21.12 -11.70 9.99
CA ARG A 178 22.06 -11.13 10.97
C ARG A 178 23.52 -11.35 10.56
N LYS A 179 23.85 -12.52 10.02
CA LYS A 179 25.20 -12.84 9.51
C LYS A 179 25.64 -11.89 8.40
N GLU A 180 24.80 -11.74 7.37
CA GLU A 180 25.08 -10.84 6.24
C GLU A 180 25.15 -9.38 6.69
N TRP A 181 24.25 -8.95 7.57
CA TRP A 181 24.25 -7.61 8.15
C TRP A 181 25.53 -7.31 8.92
N LEU A 182 25.98 -8.19 9.82
CA LEU A 182 27.21 -8.00 10.59
C LEU A 182 28.45 -7.87 9.68
N ALA A 183 28.53 -8.71 8.64
CA ALA A 183 29.62 -8.63 7.67
C ALA A 183 29.64 -7.27 6.94
N GLN A 184 28.47 -6.76 6.55
CA GLN A 184 28.36 -5.47 5.85
C GLN A 184 28.62 -4.28 6.78
N VAL A 185 28.19 -4.34 8.04
CA VAL A 185 28.51 -3.31 9.04
C VAL A 185 30.02 -3.24 9.28
N ALA A 186 30.68 -4.39 9.49
CA ALA A 186 32.13 -4.41 9.68
C ALA A 186 32.88 -3.85 8.46
N SER A 187 32.45 -4.21 7.25
CA SER A 187 33.00 -3.67 6.00
C SER A 187 32.81 -2.15 5.86
N ALA A 188 31.60 -1.65 6.17
CA ALA A 188 31.31 -0.22 6.13
C ALA A 188 32.14 0.57 7.15
N GLN A 189 32.24 0.05 8.38
CA GLN A 189 33.03 0.67 9.45
C GLN A 189 34.52 0.72 9.12
N ALA A 190 35.07 -0.31 8.48
CA ALA A 190 36.46 -0.32 8.01
C ALA A 190 36.76 0.81 7.00
N HIS A 191 35.74 1.33 6.33
CA HIS A 191 35.83 2.47 5.40
C HIS A 191 35.32 3.78 6.02
N GLY A 192 35.07 3.83 7.34
CA GLY A 192 34.61 5.03 8.04
C GLY A 192 33.16 5.42 7.74
N ARG A 193 32.31 4.46 7.36
CA ARG A 193 30.90 4.68 6.97
C ARG A 193 29.93 3.84 7.77
N SER A 194 28.69 4.28 7.84
CA SER A 194 27.54 3.46 8.25
C SER A 194 27.06 2.56 7.11
N PHE A 195 26.39 1.47 7.46
CA PHE A 195 25.82 0.58 6.45
C PHE A 195 24.63 1.23 5.71
N GLU A 196 23.87 2.10 6.37
CA GLU A 196 22.82 2.92 5.76
C GLU A 196 23.36 3.81 4.63
N GLU A 197 24.52 4.45 4.83
CA GLU A 197 25.18 5.25 3.80
C GLU A 197 25.62 4.39 2.61
N VAL A 198 26.11 3.17 2.86
CA VAL A 198 26.46 2.24 1.77
C VAL A 198 25.22 1.87 0.95
N ILE A 199 24.09 1.57 1.60
CA ILE A 199 22.82 1.32 0.90
C ILE A 199 22.41 2.55 0.10
N ALA A 200 22.47 3.74 0.70
CA ALA A 200 22.08 4.99 0.04
C ALA A 200 22.92 5.26 -1.21
N ASP A 201 24.24 5.10 -1.16
CA ASP A 201 25.13 5.28 -2.30
C ASP A 201 24.83 4.33 -3.46
N VAL A 202 24.57 3.05 -3.14
CA VAL A 202 24.20 2.06 -4.15
C VAL A 202 22.94 2.50 -4.91
N VAL A 203 22.00 3.15 -4.21
CA VAL A 203 20.76 3.64 -4.79
C VAL A 203 20.95 4.94 -5.57
N THR A 204 21.76 5.87 -5.07
CA THR A 204 22.05 7.17 -5.71
C THR A 204 22.70 7.01 -7.08
N GLY A 205 23.53 5.98 -7.27
CA GLY A 205 24.20 5.69 -8.55
C GLY A 205 23.29 5.14 -9.66
N ILE A 206 21.97 5.00 -9.43
CA ILE A 206 21.06 4.34 -10.36
C ILE A 206 20.51 5.33 -11.39
N VAL A 207 20.69 4.99 -12.67
CA VAL A 207 20.13 5.73 -13.81
C VAL A 207 19.42 4.76 -14.76
N VAL A 208 18.24 5.15 -15.24
CA VAL A 208 17.41 4.37 -16.18
C VAL A 208 16.93 5.28 -17.31
N GLY A 209 16.92 4.77 -18.56
CA GLY A 209 16.41 5.53 -19.71
C GLY A 209 17.18 6.83 -19.92
N ASN A 210 18.50 6.80 -19.67
CA ASN A 210 19.47 7.89 -19.82
C ASN A 210 19.28 9.14 -18.95
N LYS A 211 18.13 9.33 -18.29
CA LYS A 211 17.89 10.50 -17.42
C LYS A 211 17.25 10.20 -16.06
N TRP A 212 16.51 9.10 -15.90
CA TRP A 212 15.74 8.86 -14.69
C TRP A 212 16.59 8.35 -13.53
N ARG A 213 16.47 9.03 -12.40
CA ARG A 213 17.17 8.74 -11.14
C ARG A 213 16.25 8.96 -9.95
N TRP A 214 16.62 8.40 -8.81
CA TRP A 214 16.01 8.77 -7.52
C TRP A 214 16.43 10.21 -7.17
N GLY A 215 15.60 10.93 -6.41
CA GLY A 215 15.98 12.29 -6.01
C GLY A 215 17.15 12.30 -5.01
N ASP A 216 17.97 13.35 -5.06
CA ASP A 216 19.21 13.44 -4.28
C ASP A 216 18.98 13.56 -2.76
N LYS A 217 17.89 14.21 -2.33
CA LYS A 217 17.47 14.32 -0.91
C LYS A 217 16.48 13.24 -0.49
N ALA A 218 16.34 12.19 -1.30
CA ALA A 218 15.12 11.40 -1.37
C ALA A 218 15.34 9.90 -1.17
N ILE A 219 16.49 9.54 -0.60
CA ILE A 219 16.81 8.20 -0.12
C ILE A 219 16.97 8.29 1.40
N ASP A 220 15.97 7.83 2.13
CA ASP A 220 15.98 7.79 3.60
C ASP A 220 16.04 6.32 4.02
N VAL A 221 17.22 5.87 4.46
CA VAL A 221 17.48 4.49 4.91
C VAL A 221 17.63 4.50 6.42
N ARG A 222 16.83 3.69 7.10
CA ARG A 222 16.87 3.57 8.56
C ARG A 222 16.76 2.12 8.99
N GLN A 223 17.68 1.67 9.83
CA GLN A 223 17.49 0.42 10.54
C GLN A 223 16.24 0.51 11.43
N ILE A 224 15.39 -0.49 11.36
CA ILE A 224 14.29 -0.67 12.30
C ILE A 224 14.88 -1.32 13.54
N LYS A 225 15.24 -0.49 14.54
CA LYS A 225 15.81 -0.97 15.80
C LYS A 225 14.71 -1.70 16.60
N PRO A 226 14.90 -2.98 16.95
CA PRO A 226 14.01 -3.62 17.92
C PRO A 226 14.13 -2.87 19.25
N GLY A 227 13.00 -2.54 19.87
CA GLY A 227 13.01 -2.12 21.26
C GLY A 227 13.28 -3.34 22.16
N GLU A 228 13.64 -3.10 23.42
CA GLU A 228 13.96 -4.14 24.43
C GLU A 228 12.84 -5.17 24.72
N ASP A 229 11.70 -5.10 24.03
CA ASP A 229 10.51 -5.92 24.29
C ASP A 229 9.95 -6.49 22.98
N GLN A 230 9.74 -7.81 22.93
CA GLN A 230 9.26 -8.56 21.76
C GLN A 230 7.89 -8.06 21.24
N THR A 231 7.07 -7.44 22.09
CA THR A 231 5.81 -6.78 21.69
C THR A 231 6.03 -5.52 20.84
N LYS A 232 7.20 -4.89 20.91
CA LYS A 232 7.52 -3.67 20.15
C LYS A 232 7.88 -3.95 18.70
N THR A 233 8.40 -5.12 18.34
CA THR A 233 8.73 -5.42 16.93
C THR A 233 7.48 -5.55 16.06
N ALA A 234 6.42 -6.16 16.58
CA ALA A 234 5.10 -6.16 15.95
C ALA A 234 4.52 -4.74 15.82
N HIS A 235 4.74 -3.87 16.81
CA HIS A 235 4.36 -2.46 16.76
C HIS A 235 5.17 -1.65 15.73
N TYR A 236 6.48 -1.90 15.57
CA TYR A 236 7.31 -1.26 14.54
C TYR A 236 6.94 -1.71 13.14
N LEU A 237 6.69 -3.01 12.97
CA LEU A 237 6.15 -3.55 11.72
C LEU A 237 4.77 -2.96 11.44
N ALA A 238 3.91 -2.79 12.45
CA ALA A 238 2.61 -2.10 12.34
C ALA A 238 2.75 -0.62 11.96
N LYS A 239 3.78 0.09 12.44
CA LYS A 239 4.09 1.46 12.04
C LYS A 239 4.65 1.55 10.62
N ALA A 240 5.47 0.58 10.21
CA ALA A 240 5.92 0.45 8.83
C ALA A 240 4.74 0.11 7.90
N LEU A 241 3.84 -0.75 8.36
CA LEU A 241 2.52 -1.05 7.80
C LEU A 241 1.63 0.19 7.65
N GLN A 242 1.68 1.14 8.58
CA GLN A 242 0.93 2.40 8.44
C GLN A 242 1.36 3.17 7.18
N TYR A 243 2.62 3.08 6.74
CA TYR A 243 3.01 3.65 5.44
C TYR A 243 2.47 2.82 4.28
N VAL A 244 2.54 1.48 4.38
CA VAL A 244 1.93 0.57 3.40
C VAL A 244 0.43 0.83 3.18
N THR A 245 -0.24 1.38 4.18
CA THR A 245 -1.70 1.42 4.26
C THR A 245 -2.26 2.83 4.22
N LYS A 246 -1.42 3.87 4.31
CA LYS A 246 -1.85 5.27 4.09
C LYS A 246 -2.49 5.43 2.72
N ASP A 247 -1.90 4.89 1.65
CA ASP A 247 -2.48 4.91 0.29
C ASP A 247 -3.69 4.02 0.07
N VAL A 248 -3.90 3.04 0.95
CA VAL A 248 -4.97 2.05 0.82
C VAL A 248 -6.21 2.49 1.59
N MET A 249 -6.07 3.47 2.50
CA MET A 249 -7.11 3.80 3.48
C MET A 249 -7.43 5.29 3.58
N HIS A 250 -6.51 6.20 3.22
CA HIS A 250 -6.81 7.63 3.25
C HIS A 250 -7.29 8.11 1.88
N ASP A 251 -8.61 8.10 1.73
CA ASP A 251 -9.24 9.20 1.02
C ASP A 251 -9.18 10.39 1.95
N ARG A 252 -8.46 11.42 1.53
CA ARG A 252 -8.82 12.74 2.00
C ARG A 252 -9.66 13.34 0.90
N GLU A 253 -10.98 13.19 1.04
CA GLU A 253 -11.95 14.09 0.45
C GLU A 253 -11.67 15.47 1.05
N HIS A 254 -10.62 16.11 0.55
CA HIS A 254 -10.43 17.52 0.74
C HIS A 254 -11.50 18.22 -0.10
N PRO A 255 -12.16 19.28 0.41
CA PRO A 255 -12.93 20.14 -0.47
C PRO A 255 -11.97 20.54 -1.60
N VAL A 256 -12.24 20.04 -2.81
CA VAL A 256 -11.28 20.13 -3.90
C VAL A 256 -11.23 21.59 -4.31
N ARG A 257 -10.28 22.31 -3.71
CA ARG A 257 -9.91 23.66 -4.10
C ARG A 257 -9.71 23.68 -5.63
N PRO A 258 -10.13 24.74 -6.33
CA PRO A 258 -9.95 24.84 -7.78
C PRO A 258 -8.53 24.49 -8.23
N GLU A 259 -7.52 24.91 -7.48
CA GLU A 259 -6.11 24.65 -7.75
C GLU A 259 -5.77 23.15 -7.66
N ALA A 260 -6.31 22.44 -6.67
CA ALA A 260 -6.10 21.00 -6.55
C ALA A 260 -6.79 20.23 -7.69
N ARG A 261 -7.92 20.75 -8.18
CA ARG A 261 -8.62 20.19 -9.35
C ARG A 261 -7.79 20.40 -10.62
N ASP A 262 -7.35 21.62 -10.90
CA ASP A 262 -6.51 21.95 -12.05
C ASP A 262 -5.22 21.11 -12.07
N HIS A 263 -4.59 20.93 -10.90
CA HIS A 263 -3.43 20.05 -10.78
C HIS A 263 -3.70 18.61 -11.22
N VAL A 264 -4.83 18.04 -10.77
CA VAL A 264 -5.25 16.68 -11.11
C VAL A 264 -5.63 16.57 -12.60
N GLU A 265 -6.33 17.56 -13.13
CA GLU A 265 -6.73 17.61 -14.54
C GLU A 265 -5.50 17.69 -15.47
N ARG A 266 -4.50 18.49 -15.12
CA ARG A 266 -3.23 18.57 -15.87
C ARG A 266 -2.42 17.27 -15.81
N LEU A 267 -2.43 16.56 -14.67
CA LEU A 267 -1.86 15.21 -14.59
C LEU A 267 -2.62 14.21 -15.48
N ASP A 268 -3.95 14.30 -15.52
CA ASP A 268 -4.78 13.46 -16.39
C ASP A 268 -4.50 13.75 -17.87
N CYS A 269 -4.39 15.01 -18.29
CA CYS A 269 -4.02 15.39 -19.66
C CYS A 269 -2.63 14.84 -20.03
N ALA A 270 -1.60 15.12 -19.22
CA ALA A 270 -0.26 14.61 -19.45
C ALA A 270 -0.22 13.06 -19.52
N ALA A 271 -1.04 12.37 -18.73
CA ALA A 271 -1.16 10.91 -18.78
C ALA A 271 -1.86 10.40 -20.03
N ARG A 272 -2.85 11.13 -20.55
CA ARG A 272 -3.53 10.76 -21.80
C ARG A 272 -2.60 10.93 -22.99
N ASP A 273 -1.80 11.99 -22.98
CA ASP A 273 -0.92 12.37 -24.09
C ASP A 273 0.42 11.62 -24.09
N MET A 274 0.82 11.02 -22.94
CA MET A 274 2.03 10.23 -22.87
C MET A 274 2.04 9.10 -23.92
N VAL A 275 3.22 8.77 -24.45
CA VAL A 275 3.40 7.59 -25.31
C VAL A 275 3.96 6.44 -24.47
N CYS A 276 3.34 5.26 -24.57
CA CYS A 276 3.82 4.06 -23.89
C CYS A 276 4.32 3.04 -24.91
N ASN A 277 5.09 2.05 -24.45
CA ASN A 277 5.61 0.96 -25.30
C ASN A 277 4.56 0.13 -26.08
N HIS A 278 3.26 0.39 -25.87
CA HIS A 278 2.16 -0.35 -26.49
C HIS A 278 1.28 0.54 -27.39
N CYS A 279 1.69 1.79 -27.65
CA CYS A 279 0.94 2.66 -28.55
C CYS A 279 1.82 3.66 -29.30
N GLU A 280 1.29 4.15 -30.41
CA GLU A 280 1.91 5.17 -31.27
C GLU A 280 1.18 6.53 -31.18
N GLY A 281 0.22 6.71 -30.26
CA GLY A 281 -0.64 7.90 -30.22
C GLY A 281 -1.41 8.13 -28.92
N GLY A 282 -0.82 7.79 -27.78
CA GLY A 282 -1.43 8.07 -26.46
C GLY A 282 -2.69 7.24 -26.15
N ALA A 283 -3.53 7.76 -25.26
CA ALA A 283 -4.69 7.04 -24.69
C ALA A 283 -5.78 6.71 -25.71
N MET A 284 -5.97 7.55 -26.73
CA MET A 284 -6.98 7.34 -27.77
C MET A 284 -6.69 6.06 -28.57
N ALA A 285 -5.41 5.72 -28.73
CA ALA A 285 -4.95 4.52 -29.41
C ALA A 285 -4.66 3.35 -28.44
N CYS A 286 -4.79 3.52 -27.12
CA CYS A 286 -4.28 2.56 -26.14
C CYS A 286 -5.16 2.37 -24.90
N GLY A 287 -5.59 1.11 -24.67
CA GLY A 287 -6.32 0.72 -23.46
C GLY A 287 -5.47 0.57 -22.19
N SER A 288 -4.15 0.81 -22.26
CA SER A 288 -3.20 0.58 -21.16
C SER A 288 -3.52 1.41 -19.92
N LEU A 289 -3.30 0.82 -18.74
CA LEU A 289 -3.59 1.48 -17.46
C LEU A 289 -2.72 2.70 -17.17
N CYS A 290 -1.53 2.82 -17.78
CA CYS A 290 -0.64 3.95 -17.53
C CYS A 290 -1.30 5.28 -17.91
N HIS A 291 -2.09 5.31 -18.98
CA HIS A 291 -2.82 6.51 -19.43
C HIS A 291 -3.93 6.96 -18.48
N ARG A 292 -4.42 6.05 -17.62
CA ARG A 292 -5.46 6.34 -16.61
C ARG A 292 -4.92 6.39 -15.18
N ARG A 293 -3.59 6.27 -15.01
CA ARG A 293 -2.93 6.19 -13.70
C ARG A 293 -1.66 7.04 -13.66
N TRP A 294 -1.67 8.19 -14.33
CA TRP A 294 -0.54 9.13 -14.36
C TRP A 294 0.81 8.44 -14.63
N GLY A 295 0.84 7.53 -15.61
CA GLY A 295 2.03 6.76 -15.98
C GLY A 295 2.27 5.48 -15.17
N ALA A 296 1.65 5.32 -14.00
CA ALA A 296 1.92 4.21 -13.10
C ALA A 296 1.55 2.84 -13.68
N ARG A 297 2.54 1.94 -13.72
CA ARG A 297 2.37 0.54 -14.16
C ARG A 297 2.43 -0.48 -13.03
N SER A 298 3.00 -0.11 -11.89
CA SER A 298 3.22 -1.05 -10.78
C SER A 298 1.94 -1.29 -9.97
N SER A 299 1.88 -2.48 -9.39
CA SER A 299 0.97 -2.74 -8.27
C SER A 299 1.33 -1.84 -7.09
N THR A 300 0.33 -1.54 -6.25
CA THR A 300 0.53 -0.77 -5.02
C THR A 300 1.54 -1.42 -4.09
N MET A 301 1.51 -2.75 -3.97
CA MET A 301 2.48 -3.50 -3.18
C MET A 301 3.06 -4.65 -4.00
N SER A 302 4.34 -4.95 -3.80
CA SER A 302 4.98 -6.16 -4.32
C SER A 302 6.07 -6.62 -3.34
N LYS A 303 6.45 -7.89 -3.40
CA LYS A 303 7.45 -8.48 -2.50
C LYS A 303 8.39 -9.40 -3.26
N SER A 304 9.59 -9.63 -2.71
CA SER A 304 10.53 -10.62 -3.22
C SER A 304 9.83 -11.99 -3.29
N ARG A 305 10.00 -12.66 -4.42
CA ARG A 305 9.44 -13.99 -4.65
C ARG A 305 10.48 -15.02 -4.26
N GLY A 306 10.03 -16.06 -3.55
CA GLY A 306 10.87 -17.22 -3.32
C GLY A 306 11.09 -18.02 -4.60
N GLY A 307 12.18 -18.77 -4.62
CA GLY A 307 12.47 -19.79 -5.63
C GLY A 307 12.78 -21.12 -4.97
N LYS A 308 13.53 -21.99 -5.66
CA LYS A 308 14.01 -23.27 -5.11
C LYS A 308 14.99 -23.06 -3.93
N LYS A 309 15.83 -22.04 -4.01
CA LYS A 309 16.93 -21.77 -3.05
C LYS A 309 16.63 -20.64 -2.06
N ARG A 310 15.49 -19.95 -2.19
CA ARG A 310 15.17 -18.75 -1.39
C ARG A 310 13.71 -18.77 -1.00
N TRP A 311 13.43 -18.43 0.25
CA TRP A 311 12.05 -18.35 0.75
C TRP A 311 11.27 -17.21 0.09
N GLY A 312 11.94 -16.10 -0.23
CA GLY A 312 11.27 -14.85 -0.56
C GLY A 312 10.77 -14.19 0.72
N TRP A 313 10.08 -13.06 0.58
CA TRP A 313 9.46 -12.40 1.73
C TRP A 313 8.51 -13.35 2.49
N CYS A 314 7.56 -13.95 1.77
CA CYS A 314 6.70 -15.04 2.23
C CYS A 314 6.14 -15.80 1.02
N LYS A 315 5.64 -17.03 1.22
CA LYS A 315 5.00 -17.82 0.14
C LYS A 315 3.57 -17.37 -0.17
N LEU A 316 2.86 -16.86 0.84
CA LEU A 316 1.49 -16.37 0.73
C LEU A 316 1.37 -15.31 -0.38
N ARG A 317 0.36 -15.45 -1.25
CA ARG A 317 0.01 -14.45 -2.27
C ARG A 317 -1.37 -13.89 -1.99
N ARG A 318 -1.64 -12.70 -2.51
CA ARG A 318 -2.97 -12.08 -2.42
C ARG A 318 -4.06 -12.92 -3.07
N MET A 319 -3.73 -13.64 -4.15
CA MET A 319 -4.66 -14.57 -4.80
C MET A 319 -5.04 -15.74 -3.88
N ASP A 320 -4.12 -16.22 -3.05
CA ASP A 320 -4.40 -17.31 -2.11
C ASP A 320 -5.38 -16.83 -1.01
N LEU A 321 -5.19 -15.59 -0.53
CA LEU A 321 -6.12 -14.93 0.40
C LEU A 321 -7.51 -14.72 -0.21
N GLN A 322 -7.58 -14.36 -1.49
CA GLN A 322 -8.85 -14.23 -2.22
C GLN A 322 -9.53 -15.58 -2.41
N ALA A 323 -8.77 -16.63 -2.76
CA ALA A 323 -9.29 -17.98 -2.92
C ALA A 323 -9.83 -18.53 -1.60
N GLY A 324 -9.06 -18.40 -0.51
CA GLY A 324 -9.50 -18.83 0.83
C GLY A 324 -10.79 -18.14 1.28
N ARG A 325 -10.95 -16.83 1.00
CA ARG A 325 -12.21 -16.13 1.27
C ARG A 325 -13.38 -16.64 0.43
N ARG A 326 -13.18 -16.94 -0.86
CA ARG A 326 -14.22 -17.51 -1.71
C ARG A 326 -14.66 -18.88 -1.22
N TRP A 327 -13.70 -19.73 -0.88
CA TRP A 327 -13.97 -21.05 -0.34
C TRP A 327 -14.76 -20.97 0.98
N TYR A 328 -14.34 -20.09 1.90
CA TYR A 328 -15.06 -19.88 3.16
C TYR A 328 -16.50 -19.37 2.93
N ALA A 329 -16.70 -18.44 2.00
CA ALA A 329 -18.05 -17.95 1.66
C ALA A 329 -18.95 -19.07 1.13
N GLN A 330 -18.44 -19.92 0.23
CA GLN A 330 -19.18 -21.09 -0.29
C GLN A 330 -19.50 -22.10 0.82
N LEU A 331 -18.58 -22.31 1.75
CA LEU A 331 -18.81 -23.20 2.90
C LEU A 331 -19.94 -22.66 3.79
N MET A 332 -19.92 -21.35 4.09
CA MET A 332 -20.98 -20.72 4.90
C MET A 332 -22.34 -20.77 4.20
N GLU A 333 -22.39 -20.52 2.89
CA GLU A 333 -23.63 -20.63 2.11
C GLU A 333 -24.20 -22.05 2.15
N ARG A 334 -23.35 -23.07 2.05
CA ARG A 334 -23.76 -24.49 2.20
C ARG A 334 -24.24 -24.81 3.60
N ALA A 335 -23.60 -24.27 4.63
CA ALA A 335 -24.02 -24.44 6.02
C ALA A 335 -25.39 -23.79 6.26
N GLU A 336 -25.61 -22.58 5.77
CA GLU A 336 -26.90 -21.88 5.85
C GLU A 336 -28.01 -22.62 5.09
N MET A 337 -27.71 -23.18 3.90
CA MET A 337 -28.66 -24.03 3.17
C MET A 337 -29.01 -25.31 3.95
N ALA A 338 -28.02 -25.97 4.54
CA ALA A 338 -28.24 -27.15 5.36
C ALA A 338 -29.08 -26.81 6.61
N GLU A 339 -28.82 -25.68 7.26
CA GLU A 339 -29.60 -25.20 8.39
C GLU A 339 -31.05 -24.89 7.99
N ARG A 340 -31.29 -24.27 6.82
CA ARG A 340 -32.63 -24.05 6.28
C ARG A 340 -33.35 -25.37 6.00
N HIS A 341 -32.71 -26.32 5.34
CA HIS A 341 -33.30 -27.63 5.07
C HIS A 341 -33.64 -28.39 6.36
N LEU A 342 -32.76 -28.32 7.36
CA LEU A 342 -33.05 -28.92 8.68
C LEU A 342 -34.26 -28.24 9.32
N LYS A 343 -34.33 -26.90 9.34
CA LYS A 343 -35.49 -26.17 9.86
C LYS A 343 -36.78 -26.51 9.12
N GLU A 344 -36.75 -26.62 7.79
CA GLU A 344 -37.90 -27.00 6.97
C GLU A 344 -38.34 -28.45 7.22
N ALA A 345 -37.38 -29.38 7.41
CA ALA A 345 -37.68 -30.76 7.77
C ALA A 345 -38.34 -30.87 9.16
N PHE A 346 -37.83 -30.14 10.15
CA PHE A 346 -38.39 -30.13 11.51
C PHE A 346 -39.76 -29.40 11.58
N ILE A 347 -39.97 -28.32 10.83
CA ILE A 347 -41.28 -27.63 10.74
C ILE A 347 -42.30 -28.47 9.94
N GLY A 348 -41.84 -29.31 9.01
CA GLY A 348 -42.69 -30.27 8.30
C GLY A 348 -43.21 -31.42 9.18
N GLU A 349 -42.43 -31.85 10.17
CA GLU A 349 -42.81 -32.92 11.10
C GLU A 349 -43.73 -32.43 12.24
N ASP A 350 -43.63 -31.15 12.65
CA ASP A 350 -44.48 -30.57 13.69
C ASP A 350 -45.95 -30.32 13.26
N SER A 351 -46.31 -30.58 11.99
CA SER A 351 -47.71 -30.63 11.56
C SER A 351 -48.38 -31.98 11.79
N CYS A 352 -47.64 -32.99 12.30
CA CYS A 352 -48.16 -34.34 12.49
C CYS A 352 -47.72 -35.01 13.81
N SER A 353 -47.61 -34.29 14.93
CA SER A 353 -47.92 -34.86 16.27
C SER A 353 -47.82 -33.80 17.36
N ALA A 354 -48.89 -33.67 18.13
CA ALA A 354 -48.97 -32.80 19.30
C ALA A 354 -48.12 -33.30 20.49
N SER A 355 -47.87 -32.38 21.43
CA SER A 355 -47.69 -32.53 22.89
C SER A 355 -46.27 -32.48 23.50
N GLU A 356 -46.16 -31.50 24.43
CA GLU A 356 -45.44 -31.46 25.70
C GLU A 356 -43.89 -31.40 25.80
N GLN A 357 -43.46 -30.26 26.36
CA GLN A 357 -42.46 -30.08 27.43
C GLN A 357 -40.99 -30.47 27.18
N SER A 358 -40.12 -29.46 27.14
CA SER A 358 -39.22 -29.13 28.28
C SER A 358 -38.02 -28.32 27.77
N ARG A 359 -37.87 -27.11 28.32
CA ARG A 359 -36.69 -26.24 28.15
C ARG A 359 -35.46 -26.88 28.81
N SER A 360 -34.36 -26.95 28.09
CA SER A 360 -33.01 -26.90 28.69
C SER A 360 -32.09 -26.03 27.83
N GLU A 361 -31.62 -24.95 28.44
CA GLU A 361 -30.56 -24.08 27.92
C GLU A 361 -29.24 -24.87 27.84
N VAL A 362 -28.52 -24.72 26.73
CA VAL A 362 -27.09 -25.07 26.67
C VAL A 362 -26.32 -23.84 26.18
N MET A 363 -25.61 -23.22 27.12
CA MET A 363 -24.53 -22.26 26.90
C MET A 363 -23.43 -22.89 26.05
N LEU A 364 -22.98 -22.20 25.00
CA LEU A 364 -21.74 -22.52 24.29
C LEU A 364 -20.72 -21.39 24.48
N LEU A 365 -19.56 -21.80 25.02
CA LEU A 365 -18.31 -21.05 25.21
C LEU A 365 -17.59 -20.77 23.88
#